data_AF-A0A6G7J4F2-F1
#
_entry.id   AF-A0A6G7J4F2-F1
#
_cell.length_a   1.000
_cell.length_b   1.000
_cell.length_c   1.000
_cell.angle_alpha   90.00
_cell.angle_beta   90.00
_cell.angle_gamma   90.00
#
_symmetry.space_group_name_H-M   'P 1'
#
loop_
_entity.id
_entity.type
_entity.pdbx_description
1 polymer ?
#
loop_
_entity_poly.entity_id
_entity_poly.type
_entity_poly.pdbx_seq_one_letter_code
_entity_poly.pdbx_strand_id
1 'polypeptide(L)'
;MTREKGLETILVLVLASLILYLKFDTKWLLYLSLFFLVVSVISAKLTIIIGKIWFTFSHYFGMVMNVLIMFLIFYIILTPLSFLQKLAKKNKILQKPNGETYFHQRNHIYTVRDVEKPW
;
A
#
# COMPACT_ATOMS: atom_id res chain seq x y z
N MET A 1 -19.75 -9.31 -13.75
CA MET A 1 -18.72 -9.48 -14.80
C MET A 1 -19.43 -9.87 -16.09
N THR A 2 -19.25 -9.11 -17.16
CA THR A 2 -19.76 -9.45 -18.50
C THR A 2 -18.89 -10.56 -19.12
N ARG A 3 -19.42 -11.25 -20.14
CA ARG A 3 -18.69 -12.35 -20.82
C ARG A 3 -17.36 -11.87 -21.41
N GLU A 4 -17.36 -10.70 -22.04
CA GLU A 4 -16.18 -10.08 -22.66
C GLU A 4 -15.05 -9.88 -21.64
N LYS A 5 -15.34 -9.24 -20.50
CA LYS A 5 -14.36 -9.04 -19.42
C LYS A 5 -13.80 -10.35 -18.87
N GLY A 6 -14.61 -11.41 -18.86
CA GLY A 6 -14.14 -12.74 -18.47
C GLY A 6 -13.17 -13.35 -19.48
N LEU A 7 -13.44 -13.19 -20.77
CA LEU A 7 -12.53 -13.63 -21.83
C LEU A 7 -11.21 -12.84 -21.83
N GLU A 8 -11.27 -11.52 -21.65
CA GLU A 8 -10.09 -10.67 -21.48
C GLU A 8 -9.21 -11.15 -20.31
N THR A 9 -9.83 -11.48 -19.19
CA THR A 9 -9.11 -11.97 -18.00
C THR A 9 -8.44 -13.32 -18.26
N ILE A 10 -9.11 -14.23 -18.95
CA ILE A 10 -8.50 -15.50 -19.35
C ILE A 10 -7.36 -15.28 -20.34
N LEU A 11 -7.52 -14.37 -21.32
CA LEU A 11 -6.45 -14.05 -22.26
C LEU A 11 -5.21 -13.50 -21.55
N VAL A 12 -5.39 -12.65 -20.54
CA VAL A 12 -4.28 -12.16 -19.71
C VAL A 12 -3.62 -13.32 -18.94
N LEU A 13 -4.39 -14.25 -18.37
CA LEU A 13 -3.86 -15.44 -17.68
C LEU A 13 -3.08 -16.37 -18.62
N VAL A 14 -3.58 -16.57 -19.84
CA VAL A 14 -2.90 -17.34 -20.89
C VAL A 14 -1.60 -16.65 -21.29
N LEU A 15 -1.63 -15.35 -21.54
CA LEU A 15 -0.45 -14.56 -21.90
C LEU A 15 0.62 -14.60 -20.80
N ALA A 16 0.20 -14.41 -19.54
CA ALA A 16 1.10 -14.52 -18.39
C ALA A 16 1.75 -15.91 -18.29
N SER A 17 0.96 -16.97 -18.49
CA SER A 17 1.48 -18.35 -18.48
C SER A 17 2.49 -18.60 -19.61
N LEU A 18 2.26 -18.05 -20.81
CA LEU A 18 3.18 -18.16 -21.94
C LEU A 18 4.48 -17.38 -21.72
N ILE A 19 4.41 -16.15 -21.18
CA ILE A 19 5.60 -15.36 -20.84
C ILE A 19 6.45 -16.10 -19.81
N LEU A 20 5.81 -16.66 -18.77
CA LEU A 20 6.52 -17.46 -17.77
C LEU A 20 7.09 -18.75 -18.37
N TYR A 21 6.41 -19.38 -19.33
CA TYR A 21 6.97 -20.51 -20.06
C TYR A 21 8.27 -20.13 -20.80
N LEU A 22 8.30 -19.00 -21.50
CA LEU A 22 9.52 -18.53 -22.19
C LEU A 22 10.69 -18.26 -21.25
N LYS A 23 10.43 -17.91 -19.99
CA LYS A 23 11.48 -17.59 -19.01
C LYS A 23 11.98 -18.81 -18.23
N PHE A 24 11.09 -19.78 -17.95
CA PHE A 24 11.38 -20.92 -17.08
C PHE A 24 11.42 -22.27 -17.81
N ASP A 25 11.02 -22.32 -19.08
CA ASP A 25 10.93 -23.52 -19.94
C ASP A 25 10.09 -24.68 -19.35
N THR A 26 9.22 -24.35 -18.41
CA THR A 26 8.42 -25.33 -17.66
C THR A 26 7.22 -25.80 -18.48
N LYS A 27 7.29 -27.02 -19.04
CA LYS A 27 6.25 -27.61 -19.90
C LYS A 27 4.83 -27.58 -19.33
N TRP A 28 4.66 -27.62 -18.00
CA TRP A 28 3.33 -27.53 -17.38
C TRP A 28 2.64 -26.19 -17.69
N LEU A 29 3.37 -25.07 -17.74
CA LEU A 29 2.75 -23.76 -18.04
C LEU A 29 2.11 -23.73 -19.43
N LEU A 30 2.69 -24.46 -20.39
CA LEU A 30 2.11 -24.60 -21.72
C LEU A 30 0.78 -25.37 -21.67
N TYR A 31 0.73 -26.51 -20.98
CA TYR A 31 -0.52 -27.26 -20.79
C TYR A 31 -1.59 -26.44 -20.05
N LEU A 32 -1.18 -25.63 -19.07
CA LEU A 32 -2.08 -24.75 -18.32
C LEU A 32 -2.68 -23.66 -19.22
N SER A 33 -1.85 -23.04 -20.07
CA SER A 33 -2.30 -22.04 -21.04
C SER A 33 -3.31 -22.63 -22.04
N LEU A 34 -3.04 -23.84 -22.51
CA LEU A 34 -3.92 -24.56 -23.44
C LEU A 34 -5.26 -24.90 -22.78
N PHE A 35 -5.22 -25.37 -21.52
CA PHE A 35 -6.42 -25.65 -20.73
C PHE A 35 -7.32 -24.41 -20.59
N PHE A 36 -6.76 -23.27 -20.21
CA PHE A 36 -7.53 -22.03 -20.09
C PHE A 36 -8.14 -21.58 -21.42
N LEU A 37 -7.40 -21.72 -22.52
CA LEU A 37 -7.89 -21.43 -23.86
C LEU A 37 -9.08 -22.32 -24.23
N VAL A 38 -8.96 -23.63 -24.06
CA VAL A 38 -10.02 -24.60 -24.35
C VAL A 38 -11.27 -24.32 -23.51
N VAL A 39 -11.10 -24.08 -22.20
CA VAL A 39 -12.22 -23.76 -21.30
C VAL A 39 -12.93 -22.47 -21.72
N SER A 40 -12.17 -21.48 -22.19
CA SER A 40 -12.73 -20.18 -22.63
C SER A 40 -13.67 -20.31 -23.84
N VAL A 41 -13.35 -21.22 -24.76
CA VAL A 41 -14.13 -21.47 -25.98
C VAL A 41 -15.35 -22.33 -25.68
N ILE A 42 -15.20 -23.37 -24.85
CA ILE A 42 -16.28 -24.34 -24.60
C ILE A 42 -17.40 -23.73 -23.75
N SER A 43 -17.08 -22.93 -22.73
CA SER A 43 -18.10 -22.47 -21.78
C SER A 43 -17.91 -21.03 -21.33
N ALA A 44 -18.88 -20.19 -21.73
CA ALA A 44 -19.01 -18.83 -21.23
C ALA A 44 -19.25 -18.79 -19.70
N LYS A 45 -19.96 -19.78 -19.14
CA LYS A 45 -20.25 -19.83 -17.70
C LYS A 45 -19.00 -20.11 -16.89
N LEU A 46 -18.18 -21.08 -17.31
CA LEU A 46 -16.90 -21.38 -16.65
C LEU A 46 -15.95 -20.20 -16.74
N THR A 47 -15.90 -19.53 -17.90
CA THR A 47 -15.11 -18.31 -18.10
C THR A 47 -15.43 -17.23 -17.07
N ILE A 48 -16.73 -17.00 -16.86
CA ILE A 48 -17.19 -16.00 -15.89
C ILE A 48 -16.85 -16.41 -14.45
N ILE A 49 -16.92 -17.71 -14.12
CA ILE A 49 -16.57 -18.21 -12.78
C ILE A 49 -15.06 -18.04 -12.53
N ILE A 50 -14.21 -18.47 -13.46
CA ILE A 50 -12.76 -18.35 -13.35
C ILE A 50 -12.35 -16.90 -13.20
N GLY A 51 -12.86 -16.02 -14.05
CA GLY A 51 -12.52 -14.60 -13.94
C GLY A 51 -13.06 -13.97 -12.65
N LYS A 52 -14.24 -14.37 -12.14
CA LYS A 52 -14.70 -13.93 -10.81
C LYS A 52 -13.73 -14.36 -9.70
N ILE A 53 -13.29 -15.61 -9.71
CA ILE A 53 -12.32 -16.13 -8.72
C ILE A 53 -11.02 -15.32 -8.81
N TRP A 54 -10.53 -15.09 -10.03
CA TRP A 54 -9.33 -14.29 -10.26
C TRP A 54 -9.47 -12.84 -9.77
N PHE A 55 -10.59 -12.18 -10.06
CA PHE A 55 -10.85 -10.82 -9.58
C PHE A 55 -10.94 -10.75 -8.06
N THR A 56 -11.61 -11.71 -7.43
CA THR A 56 -11.65 -11.81 -5.97
C THR A 56 -10.25 -11.98 -5.39
N PHE A 57 -9.44 -12.87 -5.96
CA PHE A 57 -8.04 -13.03 -5.58
C PHE A 57 -7.24 -11.73 -5.73
N SER A 58 -7.36 -11.05 -6.87
CA SER A 58 -6.70 -9.78 -7.14
C SER A 58 -7.13 -8.68 -6.17
N HIS A 59 -8.38 -8.69 -5.71
CA HIS A 59 -8.89 -7.71 -4.75
C HIS A 59 -8.21 -7.87 -3.39
N TYR A 60 -8.16 -9.11 -2.87
CA TYR A 60 -7.45 -9.41 -1.63
C TYR A 60 -5.95 -9.12 -1.75
N PHE A 61 -5.34 -9.48 -2.89
CA PHE A 61 -3.96 -9.17 -3.16
C PHE A 61 -3.69 -7.66 -3.16
N GLY A 62 -4.61 -6.86 -3.73
CA GLY A 62 -4.56 -5.40 -3.70
C GLY A 62 -4.61 -4.82 -2.27
N MET A 63 -5.42 -5.40 -1.38
CA MET A 63 -5.44 -5.00 0.03
C MET A 63 -4.10 -5.25 0.72
N VAL A 64 -3.51 -6.43 0.50
CA VAL A 64 -2.18 -6.77 1.04
C VAL A 64 -1.12 -5.84 0.46
N MET A 65 -1.18 -5.54 -0.84
CA MET A 65 -0.23 -4.64 -1.49
C MET A 65 -0.30 -3.21 -0.97
N ASN A 66 -1.48 -2.71 -0.61
CA ASN A 66 -1.59 -1.39 0.00
C ASN A 66 -0.78 -1.30 1.31
N VAL A 67 -0.99 -2.27 2.21
CA VAL A 67 -0.24 -2.37 3.47
C VAL A 67 1.25 -2.54 3.21
N LEU A 68 1.61 -3.37 2.23
CA LEU A 68 3.01 -3.60 1.85
C LEU A 68 3.68 -2.31 1.33
N ILE A 69 3.02 -1.56 0.46
CA ILE A 69 3.51 -0.27 -0.05
C ILE A 69 3.69 0.72 1.11
N MET A 70 2.71 0.83 2.00
CA MET A 70 2.78 1.75 3.14
C MET A 70 3.93 1.39 4.07
N PHE A 71 4.08 0.09 4.38
CA PHE A 71 5.20 -0.43 5.15
C PHE A 71 6.54 -0.11 4.47
N LEU A 72 6.63 -0.30 3.16
CA LEU A 72 7.83 -0.02 2.38
C LEU A 72 8.18 1.47 2.42
N ILE A 73 7.20 2.36 2.23
CA ILE A 73 7.38 3.81 2.33
C ILE A 73 7.87 4.19 3.73
N PHE A 74 7.25 3.63 4.77
CA PHE A 74 7.65 3.90 6.14
C PHE A 74 9.10 3.50 6.41
N TYR A 75 9.50 2.31 5.94
CA TYR A 75 10.84 1.78 6.22
C TYR A 75 11.93 2.40 5.34
N ILE A 76 11.64 2.67 4.07
CA ILE A 76 12.63 3.21 3.13
C ILE A 76 12.75 4.74 3.23
N ILE A 77 11.66 5.45 3.55
CA ILE A 77 11.66 6.92 3.58
C ILE A 77 11.63 7.45 5.01
N LEU A 78 10.58 7.15 5.78
CA LEU A 78 10.40 7.75 7.10
C LEU A 78 11.44 7.28 8.11
N THR A 79 11.79 6.00 8.10
CA THR A 79 12.73 5.41 9.08
C THR A 79 14.12 6.02 8.96
N PRO A 80 14.78 6.07 7.79
CA PRO A 80 16.08 6.75 7.67
C PRO A 80 15.94 8.25 7.92
N LEU A 81 14.84 8.89 7.50
CA LEU A 81 14.62 10.31 7.80
C LEU A 81 14.55 10.58 9.31
N SER A 82 13.90 9.71 10.08
CA SER A 82 13.83 9.81 11.54
C SER A 82 15.19 9.60 12.21
N PHE A 83 16.01 8.69 11.67
CA PHE A 83 17.39 8.51 12.12
C PHE A 83 18.22 9.76 11.84
N LEU A 84 18.16 10.30 10.61
CA LEU A 84 18.83 11.54 10.25
C LEU A 84 18.38 12.70 11.15
N GLN A 85 17.10 12.82 11.45
CA GLN A 85 16.58 13.83 12.37
C GLN A 85 17.13 13.66 13.79
N LYS A 86 17.21 12.43 14.29
CA LYS A 86 17.84 12.13 15.60
C LYS A 86 19.32 12.51 15.61
N LEU A 87 20.07 12.18 14.56
CA LEU A 87 21.48 12.54 14.44
C LEU A 87 21.67 14.07 14.32
N ALA A 88 20.77 14.75 13.61
CA ALA A 88 20.82 16.20 13.41
C ALA A 88 20.52 17.03 14.68
N LYS A 89 20.21 16.39 15.83
CA LYS A 89 20.08 17.01 17.17
C LYS A 89 19.36 18.38 17.19
N LYS A 90 18.32 18.56 16.36
CA LYS A 90 17.51 19.80 16.35
C LYS A 90 16.34 19.75 17.33
N ASN A 91 16.48 19.04 18.44
CA ASN A 91 15.54 19.08 19.56
C ASN A 91 15.76 20.37 20.38
N LYS A 92 15.41 21.52 19.79
CA LYS A 92 15.30 22.80 20.53
C LYS A 92 13.96 22.94 21.25
N ILE A 93 13.02 22.02 21.04
CA ILE A 93 11.62 22.19 21.46
C ILE A 93 11.43 21.91 22.97
N LEU A 94 12.36 21.21 23.62
CA LEU A 94 12.26 20.85 25.05
C LEU A 94 13.60 20.95 25.77
N GLN A 95 14.37 22.02 25.54
CA GLN A 95 15.47 22.32 26.46
C GLN A 95 14.85 22.83 27.77
N LYS A 96 14.74 21.93 28.76
CA LYS A 96 14.32 22.27 30.13
C LYS A 96 15.21 23.44 30.61
N PRO A 97 14.67 24.65 30.76
CA PRO A 97 15.50 25.80 31.10
C PRO A 97 15.76 25.76 32.61
N ASN A 98 16.86 25.13 33.06
CA ASN A 98 17.43 25.17 34.43
C ASN A 98 16.48 25.10 35.66
N GLY A 99 15.19 24.81 35.51
CA GLY A 99 14.17 24.83 36.55
C GLY A 99 13.33 23.57 36.54
N GLU A 100 12.56 23.32 37.60
CA GLU A 100 11.86 22.03 37.78
C GLU A 100 10.77 21.76 36.75
N THR A 101 10.20 22.79 36.13
CA THR A 101 9.05 22.69 35.21
C THR A 101 9.36 23.26 33.82
N TYR A 102 8.55 22.87 32.83
CA TYR A 102 8.57 23.43 31.47
C TYR A 102 7.76 24.74 31.35
N PHE A 103 7.11 25.18 32.43
CA PHE A 103 6.32 26.40 32.44
C PHE A 103 7.20 27.61 32.69
N HIS A 104 7.06 28.64 31.86
CA HIS A 104 7.62 29.95 32.16
C HIS A 104 6.75 30.63 33.22
N GLN A 105 7.32 30.92 34.39
CA GLN A 105 6.62 31.68 35.42
C GLN A 105 6.43 33.12 34.93
N ARG A 106 5.18 33.49 34.60
CA ARG A 106 4.81 34.87 34.28
C ARG A 106 4.46 35.59 35.57
N ASN A 107 5.41 36.32 36.13
CA ASN A 107 5.17 37.27 37.23
C ASN A 107 4.59 38.58 36.65
N HIS A 108 3.42 38.51 36.00
CA HIS A 108 2.73 39.66 35.41
C HIS A 108 1.51 40.04 36.25
N ILE A 109 1.32 41.34 36.48
CA ILE A 109 0.14 41.85 37.18
C ILE A 109 -0.97 42.03 36.14
N TYR A 110 -2.02 41.24 36.26
CA TYR A 110 -3.14 41.26 35.31
C TYR A 110 -3.85 42.61 35.32
N THR A 111 -3.99 43.18 34.13
CA THR A 111 -4.75 44.39 33.87
C THR A 111 -6.01 44.07 33.06
N VAL A 112 -6.95 45.01 33.01
CA VAL A 112 -8.21 44.85 32.25
C VAL A 112 -7.94 44.54 30.76
N ARG A 113 -6.82 45.03 30.21
CA ARG A 113 -6.41 44.76 28.84
C ARG A 113 -6.05 43.29 28.59
N ASP A 114 -5.59 42.59 29.61
CA ASP A 114 -5.27 41.15 29.54
C ASP A 114 -6.55 40.29 29.53
N VAL A 115 -7.67 40.83 30.00
CA VAL A 115 -9.00 40.18 29.93
C VAL A 115 -9.62 40.37 28.55
N GLU A 116 -9.41 41.53 27.92
CA GLU A 116 -9.87 41.81 26.56
C GLU A 116 -9.15 40.98 25.50
N LYS A 117 -7.87 40.63 25.73
CA LYS A 117 -7.07 39.75 24.87
C LYS A 117 -6.25 38.76 25.71
N PRO A 118 -6.84 37.60 26.04
CA PRO A 118 -6.21 36.62 26.92
C PRO A 118 -5.10 35.77 26.27
N TRP A 119 -4.75 36.02 25.00
CA TRP A 119 -3.68 35.32 24.26
C TRP A 119 -2.45 36.21 24.06
#